data_AF-A0A8I1S0Q7-F1
#
_entry.id   AF-A0A8I1S0Q7-F1
#
_cell.length_a   1.000
_cell.length_b   1.000
_cell.length_c   1.000
_cell.angle_alpha   90.00
_cell.angle_beta   90.00
_cell.angle_gamma   90.00
#
_symmetry.space_group_name_H-M   'P 1'
#
loop_
_entity.id
_entity.type
_entity.pdbx_description
1 polymer ?
#
loop_
_entity_poly.entity_id
_entity_poly.type
_entity_poly.pdbx_seq_one_letter_code
_entity_poly.pdbx_strand_id
1 'polypeptide(L)'
;MTSVYWACAFVLACLLFYKFALPRLKKFDAENVARIEREFRDKQDANAHIRHALEVADEQVEEVQEVRVGSVTHYIFEAEAFATRNEAEEMRARRVGVVARRFYDELPAALMARSESGPRSPLSARERASARWKRTIH
;
A
#
# COMPACT_ATOMS: atom_id res chain seq x y z
N MET A 1 58.89 -20.02 16.15
CA MET A 1 57.90 -21.12 15.97
C MET A 1 56.50 -20.66 16.32
N THR A 2 56.22 -20.22 17.54
CA THR A 2 54.91 -19.69 17.97
C THR A 2 54.39 -18.51 17.14
N SER A 3 55.26 -17.56 16.77
CA SER A 3 54.91 -16.41 15.91
C SER A 3 54.44 -16.82 14.51
N VAL A 4 55.05 -17.86 13.93
CA VAL A 4 54.71 -18.36 12.60
C VAL A 4 53.36 -19.08 12.63
N TYR A 5 53.10 -19.92 13.63
CA TYR A 5 51.81 -20.57 13.79
C TYR A 5 50.67 -19.58 14.01
N TRP A 6 50.92 -18.50 14.75
CA TRP A 6 49.94 -17.45 14.97
C TRP A 6 49.61 -16.67 13.69
N ALA A 7 50.64 -16.34 12.89
CA ALA A 7 50.46 -15.72 11.60
C ALA A 7 49.68 -16.63 10.63
N CYS A 8 50.00 -17.93 10.59
CA CYS A 8 49.26 -18.91 9.78
C CYS A 8 47.79 -19.03 10.22
N ALA A 9 47.52 -19.08 11.54
CA ALA A 9 46.16 -19.13 12.08
C ALA A 9 45.37 -17.86 11.74
N PHE A 10 45.99 -16.68 11.83
CA PHE A 10 45.36 -15.42 11.47
C PHE A 10 45.01 -15.35 9.98
N VAL A 11 45.92 -15.73 9.09
CA VAL A 11 45.67 -15.78 7.64
C VAL A 11 44.54 -16.77 7.32
N LEU A 12 44.53 -17.94 7.95
CA LEU A 12 43.44 -18.92 7.80
C LEU A 12 42.09 -18.35 8.28
N ALA A 13 42.06 -17.65 9.42
CA ALA A 13 40.85 -17.01 9.91
C ALA A 13 40.33 -15.93 8.94
N CYS A 14 41.21 -15.11 8.38
CA CYS A 14 40.86 -14.12 7.37
C CYS A 14 40.30 -14.76 6.09
N LEU A 15 40.90 -15.87 5.61
CA LEU A 15 40.42 -16.61 4.45
C LEU A 15 39.04 -17.23 4.69
N LEU A 16 38.82 -17.81 5.87
CA LEU A 16 37.52 -18.37 6.26
C LEU A 16 36.47 -17.27 6.39
N PHE A 17 36.81 -16.13 7.01
CA PHE A 17 35.90 -15.00 7.10
C PHE A 17 35.51 -14.46 5.72
N TYR A 18 36.49 -14.29 4.82
CA TYR A 18 36.22 -13.87 3.45
C TYR A 18 35.31 -14.85 2.70
N LYS A 19 35.55 -16.16 2.85
CA LYS A 19 34.77 -17.19 2.15
C LYS A 19 33.35 -17.37 2.71
N PHE A 20 33.13 -17.17 4.02
CA PHE A 20 31.86 -17.53 4.66
C PHE A 20 31.07 -16.35 5.21
N ALA A 21 31.72 -15.30 5.72
CA ALA A 21 31.02 -14.12 6.23
C ALA A 21 30.62 -13.17 5.10
N LEU A 22 31.52 -12.91 4.15
CA LEU A 22 31.27 -11.97 3.05
C LEU A 22 30.03 -12.34 2.19
N PRO A 23 29.81 -13.61 1.81
CA PRO A 23 28.60 -13.98 1.06
C PRO A 23 27.32 -13.86 1.87
N ARG A 24 27.38 -14.09 3.20
CA ARG A 24 26.22 -13.88 4.08
C ARG A 24 25.89 -12.41 4.24
N LEU A 25 26.88 -11.54 4.42
CA LEU A 25 26.65 -10.10 4.43
C LEU A 25 26.07 -9.61 3.11
N LYS A 26 26.58 -10.09 1.96
CA LYS A 26 26.03 -9.73 0.64
C LYS A 26 24.57 -10.16 0.46
N LYS A 27 24.19 -11.35 0.93
CA LYS A 27 22.79 -11.80 0.89
C LYS A 27 21.89 -10.93 1.77
N PHE A 28 22.34 -10.64 2.99
CA PHE A 28 21.61 -9.78 3.92
C PHE A 28 21.45 -8.35 3.37
N ASP A 29 22.50 -7.80 2.76
CA ASP A 29 22.47 -6.47 2.18
C ASP A 29 21.52 -6.42 0.96
N ALA A 30 21.57 -7.43 0.09
CA ALA A 30 20.65 -7.56 -1.06
C ALA A 30 19.18 -7.63 -0.63
N GLU A 31 18.85 -8.37 0.44
CA GLU A 31 17.49 -8.45 0.96
C GLU A 31 17.01 -7.12 1.55
N ASN A 32 17.89 -6.38 2.25
CA ASN A 32 17.57 -5.07 2.79
C ASN A 32 17.42 -4.02 1.68
N VAL A 33 18.30 -4.02 0.67
CA VAL A 33 18.20 -3.13 -0.50
C VAL A 33 16.90 -3.40 -1.26
N ALA A 34 16.56 -4.67 -1.50
CA ALA A 34 15.30 -5.03 -2.15
C ALA A 34 14.07 -4.62 -1.33
N ARG A 35 14.14 -4.65 0.01
CA ARG A 35 13.08 -4.12 0.87
C ARG A 35 12.97 -2.60 0.76
N ILE A 36 14.09 -1.88 0.84
CA ILE A 36 14.13 -0.42 0.74
C ILE A 36 13.63 0.04 -0.64
N GLU A 37 13.99 -0.65 -1.71
CA GLU A 37 13.52 -0.34 -3.06
C GLU A 37 12.02 -0.59 -3.24
N ARG A 38 11.47 -1.64 -2.61
CA ARG A 38 10.01 -1.85 -2.55
C ARG A 38 9.31 -0.75 -1.77
N GLU A 39 9.80 -0.45 -0.56
CA GLU A 39 9.26 0.65 0.25
C GLU A 39 9.38 2.01 -0.44
N PHE A 40 10.42 2.22 -1.25
CA PHE A 40 10.62 3.43 -2.03
C PHE A 40 9.62 3.51 -3.19
N ARG A 41 9.39 2.41 -3.93
CA ARG A 41 8.35 2.36 -4.97
C ARG A 41 6.95 2.56 -4.40
N ASP A 42 6.66 1.92 -3.27
CA ASP A 42 5.36 2.04 -2.59
C ASP A 42 5.14 3.48 -2.05
N LYS A 43 6.21 4.14 -1.57
CA LYS A 43 6.17 5.58 -1.20
C LYS A 43 6.08 6.51 -2.41
N GLN A 44 6.64 6.11 -3.56
CA GLN A 44 6.61 6.91 -4.78
C GLN A 44 5.25 6.88 -5.46
N ASP A 45 4.45 5.81 -5.32
CA ASP A 45 3.05 5.82 -5.74
C ASP A 45 2.16 6.49 -4.69
N ALA A 46 2.50 7.73 -4.34
CA ALA A 46 1.71 8.56 -3.43
C ALA A 46 0.27 8.77 -3.94
N ASN A 47 0.02 8.55 -5.23
CA ASN A 47 -1.32 8.67 -5.83
C ASN A 47 -2.05 7.32 -5.95
N ALA A 48 -1.47 6.20 -5.48
CA ALA A 48 -2.12 4.88 -5.53
C ALA A 48 -3.49 4.90 -4.85
N HIS A 49 -3.58 5.55 -3.69
CA HIS A 49 -4.82 5.67 -2.94
C HIS A 49 -5.89 6.49 -3.69
N ILE A 50 -5.48 7.51 -4.44
CA ILE A 50 -6.39 8.33 -5.25
C ILE A 50 -6.90 7.52 -6.44
N ARG A 51 -6.01 6.79 -7.12
CA ARG A 51 -6.35 5.93 -8.24
C ARG A 51 -7.34 4.85 -7.82
N HIS A 52 -7.06 4.19 -6.70
CA HIS A 52 -7.95 3.18 -6.14
C HIS A 52 -9.30 3.76 -5.71
N ALA A 53 -9.32 4.95 -5.10
CA ALA A 53 -10.57 5.62 -4.74
C ALA A 53 -11.41 5.99 -5.98
N LEU A 54 -10.76 6.41 -7.08
CA LEU A 54 -11.44 6.67 -8.35
C LEU A 54 -11.98 5.39 -8.99
N GLU A 55 -11.23 4.30 -8.96
CA GLU A 55 -11.65 2.99 -9.47
C GLU A 55 -12.88 2.46 -8.72
N VAL A 56 -12.86 2.48 -7.39
CA VAL A 56 -14.01 2.08 -6.55
C VAL A 56 -15.21 3.01 -6.78
N ALA A 57 -14.97 4.31 -6.97
CA ALA A 57 -16.05 5.25 -7.28
C ALA A 57 -16.65 5.00 -8.67
N ASP A 58 -15.84 4.60 -9.65
CA ASP A 58 -16.28 4.27 -11.01
C ASP A 58 -17.21 3.06 -11.01
N GLU A 59 -16.91 2.03 -10.23
CA GLU A 59 -17.77 0.84 -10.05
C GLU A 59 -19.13 1.17 -9.41
N GLN A 60 -19.22 2.21 -8.59
CA GLN A 60 -20.45 2.61 -7.91
C GLN A 60 -21.36 3.49 -8.75
N VAL A 61 -20.82 4.07 -9.84
CA VAL A 61 -21.57 4.97 -10.73
C VAL A 61 -22.08 4.18 -11.92
N GLU A 62 -23.36 4.37 -12.22
CA GLU A 62 -24.03 3.72 -13.35
C GLU A 62 -23.28 3.98 -14.68
N GLU A 63 -23.33 3.02 -15.59
CA GLU A 63 -22.83 3.22 -16.95
C GLU A 63 -23.78 4.08 -17.77
N VAL A 64 -23.25 4.80 -18.75
CA VAL A 64 -24.09 5.53 -19.72
C VAL A 64 -24.84 4.51 -20.57
N GLN A 65 -26.17 4.57 -20.55
CA GLN A 65 -27.01 3.69 -21.34
C GLN A 65 -27.30 4.30 -22.72
N GLU A 66 -27.13 3.51 -23.78
CA GLU A 66 -27.58 3.90 -25.13
C GLU A 66 -28.99 3.39 -25.38
N VAL A 67 -29.94 4.30 -25.62
CA VAL A 67 -31.33 3.96 -25.89
C VAL A 67 -31.72 4.52 -27.26
N ARG A 68 -32.17 3.63 -28.15
CA ARG A 68 -32.68 4.02 -29.47
C ARG A 68 -34.19 4.19 -29.44
N VAL A 69 -34.67 5.39 -29.75
CA VAL A 69 -36.08 5.73 -29.83
C VAL A 69 -36.40 6.14 -31.27
N GLY A 70 -37.01 5.21 -32.02
CA GLY A 70 -37.26 5.40 -33.45
C GLY A 70 -35.94 5.53 -34.23
N SER A 71 -35.75 6.65 -34.92
CA SER A 71 -34.52 6.96 -35.68
C SER A 71 -33.46 7.71 -34.88
N VAL A 72 -33.73 8.06 -33.61
CA VAL A 72 -32.84 8.88 -32.79
C VAL A 72 -32.23 8.02 -31.68
N THR A 73 -30.93 8.18 -31.46
CA THR A 73 -30.22 7.59 -30.31
C THR A 73 -30.13 8.63 -29.20
N HIS A 74 -30.45 8.22 -27.97
CA HIS A 74 -30.28 9.01 -26.76
C HIS A 74 -29.33 8.29 -25.81
N TYR A 75 -28.54 9.06 -25.07
CA TYR A 75 -27.65 8.54 -24.05
C TYR A 75 -28.21 8.93 -22.69
N ILE A 76 -28.47 7.96 -21.82
CA ILE A 76 -29.13 8.18 -20.53
C ILE A 76 -28.13 7.94 -19.40
N PHE A 77 -28.09 8.86 -18.45
CA PHE A 77 -27.29 8.75 -17.23
C PHE A 77 -27.99 9.48 -16.07
N GLU A 78 -28.13 8.84 -14.90
CA GLU A 78 -28.84 9.38 -13.72
C GLU A 78 -30.23 9.99 -14.04
N ALA A 79 -31.00 9.33 -14.92
CA ALA A 79 -32.32 9.76 -15.41
C ALA A 79 -32.35 11.04 -16.27
N GLU A 80 -31.19 11.58 -16.68
CA GLU A 80 -31.08 12.63 -17.69
C GLU A 80 -30.74 12.05 -19.06
N ALA A 81 -31.27 12.66 -20.12
CA ALA A 81 -31.01 12.26 -21.50
C ALA A 81 -30.10 13.28 -22.21
N PHE A 82 -29.06 12.77 -22.86
CA PHE A 82 -28.04 13.52 -23.58
C PHE A 82 -28.12 13.24 -25.08
N ALA A 83 -27.80 14.26 -25.87
CA ALA A 83 -27.80 14.19 -27.33
C ALA A 83 -26.58 13.43 -27.86
N THR A 84 -25.45 13.51 -27.14
CA THR A 84 -24.21 12.84 -27.52
C THR A 84 -23.67 11.96 -26.41
N ARG A 85 -22.93 10.91 -26.79
CA ARG A 85 -22.25 10.03 -25.83
C ARG A 85 -21.25 10.79 -24.97
N ASN A 86 -20.50 11.70 -25.59
CA ASN A 86 -19.45 12.43 -24.91
C ASN A 86 -20.01 13.31 -23.77
N GLU A 87 -21.14 13.98 -23.98
CA GLU A 87 -21.80 14.77 -22.93
C GLU A 87 -22.23 13.90 -21.74
N ALA A 88 -22.80 12.72 -22.00
CA ALA A 88 -23.20 11.78 -20.95
C ALA A 88 -21.99 11.26 -20.17
N GLU A 89 -20.91 10.89 -20.87
CA GLU A 89 -19.66 10.40 -20.25
C GLU A 89 -18.96 11.50 -19.44
N GLU A 90 -18.99 12.76 -19.89
CA GLU A 90 -18.47 13.89 -19.12
C GLU A 90 -19.26 14.13 -17.82
N MET A 91 -20.58 13.93 -17.85
CA MET A 91 -21.41 14.00 -16.65
C MET A 91 -21.12 12.82 -15.71
N ARG A 92 -20.97 11.61 -16.26
CA ARG A 92 -20.53 10.43 -15.51
C ARG A 92 -19.19 10.65 -14.84
N ALA A 93 -18.17 11.12 -15.56
CA ALA A 93 -16.84 11.38 -15.02
C ALA A 93 -16.87 12.41 -13.87
N ARG A 94 -17.69 13.45 -14.01
CA ARG A 94 -17.94 14.41 -12.93
C ARG A 94 -18.55 13.73 -11.70
N ARG A 95 -19.54 12.85 -11.91
CA ARG A 95 -20.18 12.11 -10.83
C ARG A 95 -19.22 11.19 -10.09
N VAL A 96 -18.39 10.44 -10.82
CA VAL A 96 -17.31 9.61 -10.26
C VAL A 96 -16.38 10.45 -9.39
N GLY A 97 -15.98 11.63 -9.86
CA GLY A 97 -15.16 12.56 -9.08
C GLY A 97 -15.82 13.02 -7.76
N VAL A 98 -17.14 13.26 -7.76
CA VAL A 98 -17.89 13.59 -6.53
C VAL A 98 -17.91 12.41 -5.55
N VAL A 99 -18.18 11.21 -6.04
CA VAL A 99 -18.19 9.99 -5.21
C VAL A 99 -16.81 9.71 -4.62
N ALA A 100 -15.75 9.82 -5.44
CA ALA A 100 -14.38 9.63 -4.98
C ALA A 100 -13.97 10.68 -3.93
N ARG A 101 -14.42 11.94 -4.04
CA ARG A 101 -14.15 12.96 -3.02
C ARG A 101 -14.84 12.64 -1.70
N ARG A 102 -16.09 12.17 -1.76
CA ARG A 102 -16.88 11.81 -0.58
C ARG A 102 -16.19 10.75 0.28
N PHE A 103 -15.45 9.82 -0.34
CA PHE A 103 -14.62 8.86 0.39
C PHE A 103 -13.64 9.51 1.37
N TYR A 104 -12.98 10.61 0.96
CA TYR A 104 -12.05 11.35 1.83
C TYR A 104 -12.76 12.18 2.89
N ASP A 105 -13.97 12.68 2.59
CA ASP A 105 -14.78 13.43 3.55
C ASP A 105 -15.29 12.51 4.68
N GLU A 106 -15.61 11.24 4.36
CA GLU A 106 -16.12 10.26 5.32
C GLU A 106 -15.00 9.51 6.08
N LEU A 107 -13.76 9.54 5.57
CA LEU A 107 -12.63 8.83 6.15
C LEU A 107 -12.36 9.16 7.64
N PRO A 108 -12.37 10.43 8.09
CA PRO A 108 -12.13 10.76 9.49
C PRO A 108 -13.17 10.12 10.41
N ALA A 109 -14.45 10.16 10.01
CA ALA A 109 -15.54 9.55 10.77
C ALA A 109 -15.40 8.03 10.81
N ALA A 110 -15.05 7.39 9.70
CA ALA A 110 -14.80 5.95 9.64
C ALA A 110 -13.62 5.52 10.53
N LEU A 111 -12.55 6.31 10.57
CA LEU A 111 -11.39 6.06 11.44
C LEU A 111 -11.74 6.24 12.93
N MET A 112 -12.53 7.26 13.29
CA MET A 112 -13.02 7.46 14.66
C MET A 112 -13.93 6.30 15.08
N ALA A 113 -14.89 5.93 14.24
CA ALA A 113 -15.76 4.78 14.49
C ALA A 113 -14.94 3.49 14.70
N ARG A 114 -13.89 3.25 13.88
CA ARG A 114 -12.98 2.12 14.07
C ARG A 114 -12.25 2.17 15.42
N SER A 115 -11.82 3.35 15.85
CA SER A 115 -11.14 3.54 17.14
C SER A 115 -12.06 3.26 18.34
N GLU A 116 -13.36 3.49 18.18
CA GLU A 116 -14.38 3.27 19.21
C GLU A 116 -14.91 1.82 19.20
N SER A 117 -14.91 1.13 18.05
CA SER A 117 -15.64 -0.13 17.86
C SER A 117 -14.82 -1.43 17.62
N GLY A 118 -13.48 -1.46 17.75
CA GLY A 118 -12.77 -2.73 18.01
C GLY A 118 -11.31 -2.88 17.58
N PRO A 119 -10.75 -4.10 17.70
CA PRO A 119 -9.99 -4.64 18.82
C PRO A 119 -8.54 -4.11 18.87
N ARG A 120 -7.92 -4.07 20.06
CA ARG A 120 -6.46 -3.87 20.18
C ARG A 120 -5.75 -4.90 19.29
N SER A 121 -5.07 -4.46 18.23
CA SER A 121 -4.12 -5.30 17.48
C SER A 121 -3.30 -6.11 18.48
N PRO A 122 -3.09 -7.42 18.29
CA PRO A 122 -2.27 -8.19 19.19
C PRO A 122 -0.92 -7.49 19.27
N LEU A 123 -0.58 -7.04 20.49
CA LEU A 123 0.64 -6.29 20.78
C LEU A 123 1.81 -6.93 20.01
N SER A 124 2.60 -6.08 19.35
CA SER A 124 3.80 -6.54 18.66
C SER A 124 4.68 -7.33 19.65
N ALA A 125 5.51 -8.25 19.17
CA ALA A 125 6.36 -9.07 20.04
C ALA A 125 7.18 -8.22 21.04
N ARG A 126 7.60 -7.02 20.61
CA ARG A 126 8.29 -6.04 21.43
C ARG A 126 7.41 -5.43 22.52
N GLU A 127 6.17 -5.08 22.20
CA GLU A 127 5.22 -4.53 23.16
C GLU A 127 4.73 -5.57 24.17
N ARG A 128 4.61 -6.84 23.75
CA ARG A 128 4.35 -7.95 24.68
C ARG A 128 5.49 -8.15 25.67
N ALA A 129 6.74 -8.06 25.21
CA ALA A 129 7.91 -8.18 26.07
C ALA A 129 8.01 -7.02 27.07
N SER A 130 7.77 -5.77 26.64
CA SER A 130 7.81 -4.61 27.53
C SER A 130 6.66 -4.59 28.54
N ALA A 131 5.45 -4.98 28.12
CA ALA A 131 4.31 -5.11 29.03
C ALA A 131 4.53 -6.20 30.08
N ARG A 132 5.10 -7.35 29.69
CA ARG A 132 5.45 -8.43 30.62
C ARG A 132 6.51 -7.99 31.63
N TRP A 133 7.54 -7.25 31.21
CA TRP A 133 8.56 -6.72 32.11
C TRP A 133 7.99 -5.70 33.10
N LYS A 134 7.14 -4.78 32.64
CA LYS A 134 6.46 -3.81 33.53
C LYS A 134 5.58 -4.49 34.59
N ARG A 135 4.99 -5.65 34.28
CA ARG A 135 4.15 -6.42 35.20
C ARG A 135 4.94 -7.19 36.27
N THR A 136 6.23 -7.40 36.07
CA THR A 136 7.11 -8.14 37.00
C THR A 136 7.91 -7.25 37.94
N ILE A 137 7.87 -5.93 37.77
CA ILE A 137 8.60 -4.95 38.61
C ILE A 137 7.69 -4.34 39.70
N HIS A 138 6.40 -4.67 39.72
CA HIS A 138 5.46 -4.32 40.79
C HIS A 138 5.11 -5.53 41.64
#